data_AF-A0A2I1G488-F1
#
_entry.id   AF-A0A2I1G488-F1
#
_cell.length_a   1.000
_cell.length_b   1.000
_cell.length_c   1.000
_cell.angle_alpha   90.00
_cell.angle_beta   90.00
_cell.angle_gamma   90.00
#
_symmetry.space_group_name_H-M   'P 1'
#
loop_
_entity.id
_entity.type
_entity.pdbx_description
1 polymer ?
#
loop_
_entity_poly.entity_id
_entity_poly.type
_entity_poly.pdbx_seq_one_letter_code
_entity_poly.pdbx_strand_id
1 'polypeptide(L)'
;MKFGLYFEIFNTFDYNLNLEERRAKYMNFDGILCEKCNNKIDKRNFYCTFCYNIETDIIKKGHMIFGPKFGILKTSDYNLDLEERRKKYINYDNILCEECSNEIISMQRIINYLIEETDFIKKAYVKYKYENEKYSNEINKWNCYCAYCYNKETDVIKKGHMKFGSNFKILDCNLNLKERRAEYMNYDGILCEKCNKEIVKWDDCCTYCYYNETDIIKKGHMKFGSKFGIFKTSDYNLDLEERKKKIHEL
;
A
#
# COMPACT_ATOMS: atom_id res chain seq x y z
N MET A 1 31.88 6.92 41.27
CA MET A 1 32.48 6.80 39.93
C MET A 1 31.37 6.59 38.92
N LYS A 2 31.02 7.60 38.11
CA LYS A 2 30.14 7.41 36.94
C LYS A 2 31.07 7.09 35.77
N PHE A 3 31.05 5.85 35.31
CA PHE A 3 31.77 5.40 34.12
C PHE A 3 31.56 6.40 32.99
N GLY A 4 32.67 6.91 32.41
CA GLY A 4 32.65 7.88 31.34
C GLY A 4 31.97 7.25 30.12
N LEU A 5 30.82 7.81 29.73
CA LEU A 5 30.11 7.40 28.53
C LEU A 5 31.02 7.59 27.31
N TYR A 6 31.30 6.51 26.58
CA TYR A 6 32.11 6.57 25.37
C TYR A 6 31.25 7.03 24.20
N PHE A 7 31.30 8.33 23.90
CA PHE A 7 30.58 8.94 22.79
C PHE A 7 31.47 9.04 21.55
N GLU A 8 30.89 8.76 20.38
CA GLU A 8 31.54 8.97 19.08
C GLU A 8 30.81 10.04 18.27
N ILE A 9 31.56 10.70 17.40
CA ILE A 9 31.02 11.68 16.46
C ILE A 9 30.61 10.97 15.17
N PHE A 10 29.37 11.16 14.76
CA PHE A 10 28.88 10.75 13.45
C PHE A 10 29.29 11.78 12.40
N ASN A 11 30.19 11.37 11.51
CA ASN A 11 30.66 12.23 10.44
C ASN A 11 29.65 12.23 9.28
N THR A 12 29.44 13.36 8.62
CA THR A 12 28.49 13.41 7.48
C THR A 12 28.94 12.60 6.28
N PHE A 13 30.24 12.33 6.14
CA PHE A 13 30.75 11.37 5.17
C PHE A 13 30.32 9.94 5.47
N ASP A 14 29.88 9.62 6.69
CA ASP A 14 29.35 8.29 7.02
C ASP A 14 27.98 8.03 6.41
N TYR A 15 27.32 9.03 5.80
CA TYR A 15 26.17 8.79 4.93
C TYR A 15 26.55 8.12 3.59
N ASN A 16 27.84 8.00 3.26
CA ASN A 16 28.30 7.17 2.14
C ASN A 16 28.34 5.67 2.50
N LEU A 17 28.26 5.35 3.79
CA LEU A 17 28.14 3.98 4.28
C LEU A 17 26.67 3.54 4.23
N ASN A 18 26.44 2.28 3.89
CA ASN A 18 25.11 1.69 4.02
C ASN A 18 24.75 1.49 5.51
N LEU A 19 23.50 1.09 5.79
CA LEU A 19 23.02 0.95 7.18
C LEU A 19 23.80 -0.09 7.99
N GLU A 20 24.16 -1.22 7.39
CA GLU A 20 24.93 -2.30 8.05
C GLU A 20 26.36 -1.86 8.36
N GLU A 21 27.00 -1.15 7.43
CA GLU A 21 28.32 -0.56 7.64
C GLU A 21 28.32 0.48 8.77
N ARG A 22 27.31 1.35 8.82
CA ARG A 22 27.15 2.31 9.93
C ARG A 22 26.89 1.59 11.25
N ARG A 23 26.05 0.56 11.25
CA ARG A 23 25.79 -0.25 12.43
C ARG A 23 27.10 -0.86 12.94
N ALA A 24 27.86 -1.53 12.08
CA ALA A 24 29.14 -2.14 12.44
C ALA A 24 30.14 -1.10 12.98
N LYS A 25 30.23 0.06 12.31
CA LYS A 25 31.11 1.16 12.74
C LYS A 25 30.75 1.64 14.15
N TYR A 26 29.45 1.81 14.45
CA TYR A 26 29.01 2.49 15.67
C TYR A 26 28.48 1.59 16.80
N MET A 27 28.45 0.27 16.62
CA MET A 27 27.80 -0.66 17.55
C MET A 27 28.37 -0.63 18.97
N ASN A 28 29.67 -0.39 19.11
CA ASN A 28 30.39 -0.50 20.39
C ASN A 28 30.45 0.80 21.21
N PHE A 29 29.93 1.91 20.68
CA PHE A 29 29.91 3.19 21.40
C PHE A 29 28.67 3.31 22.26
N ASP A 30 28.73 3.99 23.40
CA ASP A 30 27.57 4.21 24.29
C ASP A 30 26.57 5.19 23.71
N GLY A 31 27.06 6.19 22.98
CA GLY A 31 26.24 7.17 22.28
C GLY A 31 26.95 7.70 21.04
N ILE A 32 26.14 8.24 20.14
CA ILE A 32 26.61 8.81 18.89
C ILE A 32 26.06 10.23 18.81
N LEU A 33 26.89 11.22 18.52
CA LEU A 33 26.49 12.62 18.35
C LEU A 33 26.67 13.05 16.90
N CYS A 34 25.67 13.71 16.32
CA CYS A 34 25.79 14.24 14.97
C CYS A 34 26.78 15.41 14.92
N GLU A 35 27.79 15.35 14.04
CA GLU A 35 28.78 16.44 13.91
C GLU A 35 28.16 17.82 13.58
N LYS A 36 27.04 17.82 12.85
CA LYS A 36 26.43 19.07 12.34
C LYS A 36 25.59 19.80 13.38
N CYS A 37 24.85 19.06 14.20
CA CYS A 37 23.85 19.66 15.09
C CYS A 37 24.01 19.24 16.55
N ASN A 38 25.04 18.45 16.90
CA ASN A 38 25.34 17.95 18.24
C ASN A 38 24.19 17.15 18.90
N ASN A 39 23.15 16.81 18.15
CA ASN A 39 22.06 15.98 18.66
C ASN A 39 22.49 14.52 18.70
N LYS A 40 22.01 13.81 19.73
CA LYS A 40 22.20 12.37 19.86
C LYS A 40 21.48 11.64 18.72
N ILE A 41 22.19 10.69 18.11
CA ILE A 41 21.65 9.79 17.10
C ILE A 41 21.10 8.54 17.78
N ASP A 42 19.91 8.12 17.36
CA ASP A 42 19.33 6.84 17.77
C ASP A 42 20.09 5.69 17.10
N LYS A 43 20.65 4.79 17.91
CA LYS A 43 21.35 3.58 17.46
C LYS A 43 20.44 2.58 16.74
N ARG A 44 19.12 2.77 16.73
CA ARG A 44 18.22 1.97 15.89
C ARG A 44 18.29 2.36 14.42
N ASN A 45 18.57 3.63 14.17
CA ASN A 45 18.43 4.26 12.86
C ASN A 45 19.80 4.61 12.24
N PHE A 46 20.82 4.88 13.05
CA PHE A 46 22.17 5.28 12.61
C PHE A 46 22.19 6.47 11.63
N TYR A 47 21.23 7.39 11.72
CA TYR A 47 21.23 8.69 11.04
C TYR A 47 20.69 9.79 11.96
N CYS A 48 21.07 11.03 11.70
CA CYS A 48 20.55 12.16 12.47
C CYS A 48 19.13 12.53 12.03
N THR A 49 18.13 12.17 12.84
CA THR A 49 16.72 12.49 12.58
C THR A 49 16.47 14.00 12.50
N PHE A 50 17.18 14.80 13.31
CA PHE A 50 17.05 16.25 13.25
C PHE A 50 17.50 16.80 11.90
N CYS A 51 18.71 16.43 11.44
CA CYS A 51 19.19 16.83 10.11
C CYS A 51 18.30 16.30 8.99
N TYR A 52 17.78 15.08 9.13
CA TYR A 52 16.87 14.47 8.14
C TYR A 52 15.57 15.27 8.00
N ASN A 53 14.99 15.73 9.11
CA ASN A 53 13.72 16.45 9.10
C ASN A 53 13.82 17.83 8.45
N ILE A 54 14.98 18.49 8.53
CA ILE A 54 15.22 19.81 7.92
C ILE A 54 15.75 19.73 6.48
N GLU A 55 16.28 18.58 6.06
CA GLU A 55 16.71 18.36 4.68
C GLU A 55 15.50 18.44 3.73
N THR A 56 15.69 19.01 2.55
CA THR A 56 14.64 19.15 1.53
C THR A 56 14.98 18.41 0.25
N ASP A 57 16.27 18.16 0.00
CA ASP A 57 16.73 17.37 -1.12
C ASP A 57 16.45 15.88 -0.87
N ILE A 58 15.57 15.30 -1.69
CA ILE A 58 15.17 13.90 -1.57
C ILE A 58 16.33 12.93 -1.79
N ILE A 59 17.29 13.26 -2.64
CA ILE A 59 18.46 12.42 -2.88
C ILE A 59 19.30 12.39 -1.61
N LYS A 60 19.51 13.55 -0.97
CA LYS A 60 20.19 13.61 0.33
C LYS A 60 19.44 12.86 1.41
N LYS A 61 18.10 13.00 1.49
CA LYS A 61 17.28 12.19 2.42
C LYS A 61 17.47 10.70 2.23
N GLY A 62 17.43 10.23 0.99
CA GLY A 62 17.68 8.82 0.67
C GLY A 62 19.07 8.37 1.06
N HIS A 63 20.09 9.16 0.75
CA HIS A 63 21.47 8.92 1.20
C HIS A 63 21.56 8.83 2.73
N MET A 64 20.86 9.69 3.47
CA MET A 64 20.88 9.69 4.93
C MET A 64 20.28 8.41 5.53
N ILE A 65 19.21 7.88 4.93
CA ILE A 65 18.54 6.68 5.45
C ILE A 65 19.26 5.41 4.96
N PHE A 66 19.54 5.30 3.67
CA PHE A 66 19.95 4.04 3.03
C PHE A 66 21.42 3.99 2.62
N GLY A 67 22.11 5.13 2.60
CA GLY A 67 23.40 5.26 1.92
C GLY A 67 23.23 5.41 0.41
N PRO A 68 24.25 5.11 -0.40
CA PRO A 68 24.29 5.51 -1.81
C PRO A 68 23.40 4.67 -2.75
N LYS A 69 22.83 3.54 -2.29
CA LYS A 69 22.07 2.61 -3.14
C LYS A 69 20.59 2.55 -2.74
N PHE A 70 19.75 3.31 -3.43
CA PHE A 70 18.29 3.28 -3.30
C PHE A 70 17.60 3.74 -4.59
N GLY A 71 16.34 3.38 -4.74
CA GLY A 71 15.47 3.82 -5.83
C GLY A 71 14.63 5.03 -5.41
N ILE A 72 14.19 5.84 -6.38
CA ILE A 72 13.20 6.90 -6.16
C ILE A 72 12.00 6.60 -7.05
N LEU A 73 10.87 6.22 -6.45
CA LEU A 73 9.59 6.08 -7.13
C LEU A 73 9.08 7.46 -7.53
N LYS A 74 9.09 7.72 -8.83
CA LYS A 74 8.59 8.96 -9.41
C LYS A 74 7.09 8.89 -9.61
N THR A 75 6.44 10.04 -9.58
CA THR A 75 5.01 10.14 -9.91
C THR A 75 4.68 9.60 -11.30
N SER A 76 5.57 9.85 -12.27
CA SER A 76 5.44 9.34 -13.64
C SER A 76 5.52 7.81 -13.74
N ASP A 77 6.06 7.12 -12.74
CA ASP A 77 6.15 5.67 -12.75
C ASP A 77 4.79 5.01 -12.58
N TYR A 78 3.79 5.72 -12.06
CA TYR A 78 2.42 5.21 -11.98
C TYR A 78 1.74 5.02 -13.35
N ASN A 79 2.34 5.53 -14.42
CA ASN A 79 1.90 5.26 -15.79
C ASN A 79 2.35 3.88 -16.30
N LEU A 80 3.41 3.32 -15.70
CA LEU A 80 3.88 1.97 -16.00
C LEU A 80 2.91 0.94 -15.42
N ASP A 81 2.78 -0.20 -16.09
CA ASP A 81 2.04 -1.31 -15.51
C ASP A 81 2.77 -1.89 -14.27
N LEU A 82 2.10 -2.77 -13.54
CA LEU A 82 2.67 -3.35 -12.32
C LEU A 82 3.93 -4.19 -12.57
N GLU A 83 4.01 -4.89 -13.70
CA GLU A 83 5.15 -5.74 -14.04
C GLU A 83 6.37 -4.89 -14.40
N GLU A 84 6.17 -3.85 -15.23
CA GLU A 84 7.18 -2.87 -15.60
C GLU A 84 7.74 -2.16 -14.36
N ARG A 85 6.88 -1.69 -13.45
CA ARG A 85 7.33 -1.06 -12.20
C ARG A 85 8.17 -2.02 -11.35
N ARG A 86 7.75 -3.27 -11.23
CA ARG A 86 8.52 -4.28 -10.48
C ARG A 86 9.89 -4.48 -11.10
N LYS A 87 9.97 -4.67 -12.42
CA LYS A 87 11.25 -4.83 -13.13
C LYS A 87 12.16 -3.61 -12.94
N LYS A 88 11.60 -2.40 -12.99
CA LYS A 88 12.35 -1.16 -12.75
C LYS A 88 12.98 -1.12 -11.35
N TYR A 89 12.27 -1.64 -10.35
CA TYR A 89 12.66 -1.50 -8.95
C TYR A 89 13.27 -2.76 -8.30
N ILE A 90 13.38 -3.88 -9.05
CA ILE A 90 13.77 -5.19 -8.52
C ILE A 90 15.17 -5.22 -7.89
N ASN A 91 16.08 -4.38 -8.37
CA ASN A 91 17.48 -4.33 -7.93
C ASN A 91 17.73 -3.31 -6.81
N TYR A 92 16.67 -2.70 -6.27
CA TYR A 92 16.79 -1.73 -5.18
C TYR A 92 16.28 -2.32 -3.87
N ASP A 93 17.16 -2.38 -2.86
CA ASP A 93 16.79 -2.85 -1.52
C ASP A 93 15.80 -1.90 -0.83
N ASN A 94 15.91 -0.60 -1.14
CA ASN A 94 15.07 0.45 -0.57
C ASN A 94 14.63 1.44 -1.66
N ILE A 95 13.40 1.93 -1.56
CA ILE A 95 12.81 2.88 -2.51
C ILE A 95 12.17 4.03 -1.74
N LEU A 96 12.40 5.26 -2.15
CA LEU A 96 11.70 6.44 -1.64
C LEU A 96 10.60 6.90 -2.56
N CYS A 97 9.49 7.37 -1.99
CA CYS A 97 8.49 8.12 -2.74
C CYS A 97 8.97 9.55 -3.01
N GLU A 98 8.95 9.97 -4.28
CA GLU A 98 9.30 11.32 -4.71
C GLU A 98 8.51 12.42 -3.99
N GLU A 99 7.21 12.21 -3.79
CA GLU A 99 6.32 13.25 -3.26
C GLU A 99 6.43 13.46 -1.75
N CYS A 100 6.58 12.37 -0.99
CA CYS A 100 6.51 12.43 0.48
C CYS A 100 7.80 12.03 1.18
N SER A 101 8.83 11.63 0.43
CA SER A 101 10.12 11.12 0.96
C SER A 101 9.97 9.92 1.91
N ASN A 102 8.79 9.29 1.97
CA ASN A 102 8.60 8.08 2.76
C ASN A 102 9.20 6.89 2.03
N GLU A 103 9.74 5.97 2.83
CA GLU A 103 10.15 4.67 2.35
C GLU A 103 8.95 3.85 1.87
N ILE A 104 9.10 3.26 0.69
CA ILE A 104 8.16 2.27 0.15
C ILE A 104 8.68 0.91 0.61
N ILE A 105 7.97 0.34 1.58
CA ILE A 105 8.35 -0.95 2.14
C ILE A 105 8.12 -2.03 1.07
N SER A 106 9.21 -2.64 0.61
CA SER A 106 9.12 -3.84 -0.19
C SER A 106 8.71 -5.02 0.71
N MET A 107 7.73 -5.80 0.26
CA MET A 107 7.38 -7.07 0.93
C MET A 107 8.60 -8.01 1.02
N GLN A 108 9.55 -7.87 0.10
CA GLN A 108 10.82 -8.59 0.11
C GLN A 108 11.67 -8.30 1.35
N ARG A 109 11.76 -7.04 1.80
CA ARG A 109 12.51 -6.70 3.03
C ARG A 109 11.86 -7.29 4.27
N ILE A 110 10.53 -7.33 4.32
CA ILE A 110 9.78 -7.98 5.42
C ILE A 110 10.02 -9.50 5.40
N ILE A 111 9.98 -10.12 4.23
CA ILE A 111 10.24 -11.56 4.08
C ILE A 111 11.69 -11.89 4.49
N ASN A 112 12.68 -11.12 4.02
CA ASN A 112 14.08 -11.31 4.39
C ASN A 112 14.29 -11.12 5.90
N TYR A 113 13.70 -10.08 6.51
CA TYR A 113 13.70 -9.88 7.96
C TYR A 113 13.05 -11.04 8.71
N LEU A 114 11.92 -11.57 8.22
CA LEU A 114 11.26 -12.75 8.80
C LEU A 114 12.07 -14.04 8.60
N ILE A 115 12.89 -14.15 7.56
CA ILE A 115 13.77 -15.31 7.36
C ILE A 115 14.97 -15.23 8.31
N GLU A 116 15.58 -14.06 8.44
CA GLU A 116 16.81 -13.82 9.22
C GLU A 116 16.59 -13.68 10.74
N GLU A 117 15.43 -13.17 11.19
CA GLU A 117 15.14 -12.96 12.62
C GLU A 117 14.92 -14.30 13.34
N THR A 118 15.75 -14.67 14.32
CA THR A 118 15.59 -15.94 15.05
C THR A 118 14.68 -15.83 16.27
N ASP A 119 14.39 -14.60 16.72
CA ASP A 119 13.50 -14.32 17.84
C ASP A 119 12.04 -14.59 17.45
N PHE A 120 11.50 -15.67 18.01
CA PHE A 120 10.13 -16.14 17.76
C PHE A 120 9.07 -15.08 18.09
N ILE A 121 9.29 -14.26 19.12
CA ILE A 121 8.31 -13.25 19.55
C ILE A 121 8.27 -12.09 18.56
N LYS A 122 9.43 -11.64 18.09
CA LYS A 122 9.50 -10.59 17.05
C LYS A 122 8.97 -11.08 15.71
N LYS A 123 9.31 -12.32 15.33
CA LYS A 123 8.71 -12.99 14.16
C LYS A 123 7.18 -12.98 14.26
N ALA A 124 6.63 -13.41 15.40
CA ALA A 124 5.19 -13.46 15.62
C ALA A 124 4.54 -12.06 15.62
N TYR A 125 5.19 -11.05 16.21
CA TYR A 125 4.68 -9.68 16.24
C TYR A 125 4.65 -9.03 14.85
N VAL A 126 5.70 -9.20 14.06
CA VAL A 126 5.76 -8.72 12.67
C VAL A 126 4.72 -9.47 11.84
N LYS A 127 4.69 -10.80 11.93
CA LYS A 127 3.67 -11.63 11.29
C LYS A 127 2.25 -11.17 11.63
N TYR A 128 1.93 -10.96 12.90
CA TYR A 128 0.62 -10.47 13.38
C TYR A 128 0.27 -9.07 12.86
N LYS A 129 1.23 -8.15 12.81
CA LYS A 129 1.02 -6.78 12.32
C LYS A 129 0.65 -6.77 10.84
N TYR A 130 1.25 -7.65 10.03
CA TYR A 130 1.01 -7.72 8.59
C TYR A 130 -0.12 -8.70 8.21
N GLU A 131 -0.39 -9.74 9.01
CA GLU A 131 -1.54 -10.65 8.83
C GLU A 131 -2.90 -9.95 9.03
N ASN A 132 -2.93 -8.88 9.83
CA ASN A 132 -4.14 -8.04 9.98
C ASN A 132 -4.40 -7.12 8.77
N GLU A 133 -3.44 -6.96 7.85
CA GLU A 133 -3.63 -6.35 6.52
C GLU A 133 -3.92 -7.45 5.47
N LYS A 134 -5.04 -8.16 5.64
CA LYS A 134 -5.73 -9.04 4.68
C LYS A 134 -4.85 -9.80 3.66
N TYR A 135 -4.60 -11.08 3.97
CA TYR A 135 -4.10 -12.08 3.03
C TYR A 135 -4.99 -12.24 1.78
N SER A 136 -4.33 -12.21 0.62
CA SER A 136 -4.65 -13.13 -0.48
C SER A 136 -3.35 -13.85 -0.86
N ASN A 137 -3.41 -15.16 -1.04
CA ASN A 137 -2.31 -16.10 -1.28
C ASN A 137 -1.58 -15.88 -2.63
N GLU A 138 -0.93 -14.74 -2.80
CA GLU A 138 0.06 -14.47 -3.84
C GLU A 138 1.27 -13.81 -3.17
N ILE A 139 2.14 -14.66 -2.61
CA ILE A 139 3.45 -14.28 -2.07
C ILE A 139 4.31 -13.80 -3.26
N ASN A 140 4.09 -12.58 -3.76
CA ASN A 140 4.98 -11.81 -4.66
C ASN A 140 4.45 -10.42 -5.08
N LYS A 141 3.67 -9.71 -4.26
CA LYS A 141 3.31 -8.31 -4.58
C LYS A 141 4.18 -7.34 -3.79
N TRP A 142 5.29 -6.91 -4.41
CA TRP A 142 5.84 -5.59 -4.10
C TRP A 142 4.73 -4.57 -4.33
N ASN A 143 4.30 -3.87 -3.27
CA ASN A 143 3.50 -2.66 -3.44
C ASN A 143 4.44 -1.61 -4.01
N CYS A 144 4.61 -1.56 -5.34
CA CYS A 144 5.40 -0.54 -6.04
C CYS A 144 4.66 0.82 -6.06
N TYR A 145 4.03 1.17 -4.93
CA TYR A 145 3.28 2.40 -4.74
C TYR A 145 3.41 2.90 -3.31
N CYS A 146 3.35 4.22 -3.15
CA CYS A 146 3.39 4.82 -1.83
C CYS A 146 2.02 4.71 -1.14
N ALA A 147 1.92 3.90 -0.09
CA ALA A 147 0.68 3.73 0.68
C ALA A 147 0.23 5.05 1.34
N TYR A 148 1.17 5.88 1.80
CA TYR A 148 0.86 7.18 2.38
C TYR A 148 0.19 8.12 1.37
N CYS A 149 0.79 8.27 0.18
CA CYS A 149 0.19 9.08 -0.89
C CYS A 149 -1.14 8.47 -1.34
N TYR A 150 -1.22 7.14 -1.49
CA TYR A 150 -2.44 6.46 -1.88
C TYR A 150 -3.59 6.75 -0.91
N ASN A 151 -3.34 6.70 0.41
CA ASN A 151 -4.38 6.95 1.40
C ASN A 151 -4.89 8.40 1.38
N LYS A 152 -4.03 9.36 1.02
CA LYS A 152 -4.39 10.78 0.88
C LYS A 152 -5.07 11.11 -0.44
N GLU A 153 -4.81 10.35 -1.49
CA GLU A 153 -5.39 10.60 -2.82
C GLU A 153 -6.92 10.43 -2.77
N THR A 154 -7.63 11.36 -3.41
CA THR A 154 -9.09 11.39 -3.46
C THR A 154 -9.61 11.18 -4.87
N ASP A 155 -8.78 11.38 -5.88
CA ASP A 155 -9.08 11.05 -7.26
C ASP A 155 -9.00 9.52 -7.47
N VAL A 156 -10.13 8.92 -7.87
CA VAL A 156 -10.23 7.47 -8.04
C VAL A 156 -9.33 6.95 -9.17
N ILE A 157 -9.15 7.74 -10.23
CA ILE A 157 -8.34 7.36 -11.39
C ILE A 157 -6.87 7.36 -10.98
N LYS A 158 -6.41 8.41 -10.29
CA LYS A 158 -5.05 8.46 -9.75
C LYS A 158 -4.81 7.33 -8.75
N LYS A 159 -5.74 7.05 -7.84
CA LYS A 159 -5.66 5.89 -6.94
C LYS A 159 -5.48 4.57 -7.69
N GLY A 160 -6.23 4.40 -8.78
CA GLY A 160 -6.14 3.25 -9.65
C GLY A 160 -4.75 3.11 -10.26
N HIS A 161 -4.24 4.18 -10.89
CA HIS A 161 -2.88 4.20 -11.44
C HIS A 161 -1.81 3.93 -10.39
N MET A 162 -1.94 4.51 -9.20
CA MET A 162 -1.00 4.26 -8.11
C MET A 162 -0.94 2.78 -7.77
N LYS A 163 -2.08 2.14 -7.54
CA LYS A 163 -2.11 0.76 -7.03
C LYS A 163 -1.95 -0.30 -8.11
N PHE A 164 -2.50 -0.07 -9.30
CA PHE A 164 -2.63 -1.08 -10.37
C PHE A 164 -1.91 -0.69 -11.67
N GLY A 165 -1.37 0.53 -11.77
CA GLY A 165 -0.86 1.04 -13.04
C GLY A 165 -2.01 1.29 -14.00
N SER A 166 -1.79 1.10 -15.29
CA SER A 166 -2.82 1.34 -16.31
C SER A 166 -3.88 0.23 -16.43
N ASN A 167 -3.70 -0.92 -15.75
CA ASN A 167 -4.57 -2.09 -15.90
C ASN A 167 -5.64 -2.21 -14.80
N PHE A 168 -6.51 -1.20 -14.67
CA PHE A 168 -7.65 -1.24 -13.74
C PHE A 168 -8.94 -0.74 -14.37
N LYS A 169 -10.06 -1.01 -13.67
CA LYS A 169 -11.38 -0.48 -14.02
C LYS A 169 -12.05 0.20 -12.84
N ILE A 170 -12.95 1.12 -13.16
CA ILE A 170 -13.92 1.65 -12.20
C ILE A 170 -15.18 0.78 -12.30
N LEU A 171 -15.76 0.42 -11.17
CA LEU A 171 -16.98 -0.37 -11.10
C LEU A 171 -18.13 0.34 -11.81
N ASP A 172 -18.68 -0.29 -12.84
CA ASP A 172 -19.96 0.09 -13.43
C ASP A 172 -21.11 -0.66 -12.75
N CYS A 173 -21.88 0.06 -11.95
CA CYS A 173 -23.03 -0.50 -11.26
C CYS A 173 -24.19 -0.84 -12.22
N ASN A 174 -24.19 -0.36 -13.46
CA ASN A 174 -25.25 -0.66 -14.43
C ASN A 174 -25.17 -2.09 -14.96
N LEU A 175 -23.95 -2.63 -15.03
CA LEU A 175 -23.70 -4.01 -15.43
C LEU A 175 -24.25 -4.99 -14.39
N ASN A 176 -24.81 -6.09 -14.86
CA ASN A 176 -25.17 -7.22 -14.01
C ASN A 176 -23.94 -8.05 -13.61
N LEU A 177 -24.10 -8.95 -12.66
CA LEU A 177 -23.01 -9.78 -12.12
C LEU A 177 -22.25 -10.57 -13.21
N LYS A 178 -22.95 -11.12 -14.20
CA LYS A 178 -22.34 -11.90 -15.27
C LYS A 178 -21.52 -11.01 -16.20
N GLU A 179 -22.04 -9.82 -16.52
CA GLU A 179 -21.35 -8.81 -17.34
C GLU A 179 -20.08 -8.32 -16.63
N ARG A 180 -20.16 -7.97 -15.33
CA ARG A 180 -19.00 -7.53 -14.54
C ARG A 180 -17.89 -8.56 -14.50
N ARG A 181 -18.24 -9.84 -14.27
CA ARG A 181 -17.24 -10.93 -14.25
C ARG A 181 -16.54 -11.06 -15.59
N ALA A 182 -17.27 -10.95 -16.70
CA ALA A 182 -16.70 -11.05 -18.03
C ALA A 182 -15.82 -9.82 -18.37
N GLU A 183 -16.27 -8.61 -18.06
CA GLU A 183 -15.51 -7.39 -18.35
C GLU A 183 -14.25 -7.29 -17.49
N TYR A 184 -14.35 -7.61 -16.20
CA TYR A 184 -13.28 -7.31 -15.24
C TYR A 184 -12.27 -8.45 -15.01
N MET A 185 -12.45 -9.60 -15.65
CA MET A 185 -11.64 -10.82 -15.42
C MET A 185 -10.13 -10.57 -15.55
N ASN A 186 -9.74 -9.78 -16.55
CA ASN A 186 -8.34 -9.57 -16.93
C ASN A 186 -7.71 -8.30 -16.33
N TYR A 187 -8.46 -7.52 -15.55
CA TYR A 187 -7.94 -6.32 -14.90
C TYR A 187 -7.26 -6.66 -13.57
N ASP A 188 -6.22 -5.91 -13.20
CA ASP A 188 -5.49 -6.11 -11.95
C ASP A 188 -6.28 -5.64 -10.72
N GLY A 189 -7.18 -4.68 -10.92
CA GLY A 189 -8.00 -4.13 -9.87
C GLY A 189 -9.28 -3.48 -10.37
N ILE A 190 -10.27 -3.42 -9.48
CA ILE A 190 -11.52 -2.71 -9.70
C ILE A 190 -11.69 -1.73 -8.54
N LEU A 191 -11.94 -0.46 -8.83
CA LEU A 191 -12.20 0.56 -7.82
C LEU A 191 -13.66 0.99 -7.84
N CYS A 192 -14.23 1.25 -6.66
CA CYS A 192 -15.51 1.91 -6.56
C CYS A 192 -15.35 3.42 -6.70
N GLU A 193 -16.02 4.03 -7.68
CA GLU A 193 -16.03 5.49 -7.89
C GLU A 193 -16.49 6.27 -6.66
N LYS A 194 -17.49 5.75 -5.93
CA LYS A 194 -18.12 6.47 -4.82
C LYS A 194 -17.27 6.55 -3.56
N CYS A 195 -16.46 5.51 -3.30
CA CYS A 195 -15.72 5.42 -2.03
C CYS A 195 -14.22 5.19 -2.21
N ASN A 196 -13.75 5.11 -3.46
CA ASN A 196 -12.35 4.89 -3.83
C ASN A 196 -11.73 3.63 -3.23
N LYS A 197 -12.56 2.68 -2.79
CA LYS A 197 -12.11 1.39 -2.27
C LYS A 197 -11.99 0.39 -3.40
N GLU A 198 -10.96 -0.43 -3.31
CA GLU A 198 -10.83 -1.62 -4.14
C GLU A 198 -11.95 -2.61 -3.83
N ILE A 199 -12.50 -3.17 -4.89
CA ILE A 199 -13.50 -4.22 -4.84
C ILE A 199 -12.76 -5.54 -4.96
N VAL A 200 -13.00 -6.42 -4.00
CA VAL A 200 -12.50 -7.80 -4.08
C VAL A 200 -13.18 -8.46 -5.27
N LYS A 201 -12.41 -9.08 -6.17
CA LYS A 201 -12.93 -9.70 -7.42
C LYS A 201 -14.13 -10.66 -7.20
N TRP A 202 -14.25 -11.24 -6.01
CA TRP A 202 -15.34 -12.15 -5.64
C TRP A 202 -16.64 -11.47 -5.20
N ASP A 203 -16.56 -10.21 -4.73
CA ASP A 203 -17.73 -9.51 -4.18
C ASP A 203 -18.64 -8.96 -5.29
N ASP A 204 -18.13 -8.84 -6.53
CA ASP A 204 -18.78 -8.31 -7.74
C ASP A 204 -19.45 -6.92 -7.58
N CYS A 205 -19.44 -6.34 -6.37
CA CYS A 205 -20.02 -5.05 -6.00
C CYS A 205 -19.23 -4.42 -4.83
N CYS A 206 -19.39 -3.10 -4.65
CA CYS A 206 -18.79 -2.42 -3.52
C CYS A 206 -19.57 -2.71 -2.23
N THR A 207 -19.06 -3.63 -1.41
CA THR A 207 -19.66 -4.00 -0.12
C THR A 207 -19.78 -2.81 0.84
N TYR A 208 -18.77 -1.93 0.89
CA TYR A 208 -18.81 -0.74 1.74
C TYR A 208 -19.97 0.20 1.37
N CYS A 209 -20.14 0.50 0.08
CA CYS A 209 -21.27 1.31 -0.38
C CYS A 209 -22.60 0.59 -0.18
N TYR A 210 -22.66 -0.71 -0.41
CA TYR A 210 -23.88 -1.51 -0.21
C TYR A 210 -24.39 -1.49 1.23
N TYR A 211 -23.50 -1.61 2.22
CA TYR A 211 -23.90 -1.59 3.63
C TYR A 211 -24.35 -0.20 4.10
N ASN A 212 -23.72 0.86 3.59
CA ASN A 212 -24.04 2.25 3.95
C ASN A 212 -25.23 2.85 3.18
N GLU A 213 -25.63 2.24 2.05
CA GLU A 213 -26.84 2.63 1.34
C GLU A 213 -28.08 2.31 2.20
N THR A 214 -29.14 3.10 2.08
CA THR A 214 -30.41 2.86 2.82
C THR A 214 -31.57 2.63 1.86
N ASP A 215 -31.47 3.15 0.64
CA ASP A 215 -32.45 2.94 -0.41
C ASP A 215 -32.34 1.52 -0.97
N ILE A 216 -33.42 0.74 -0.83
CA ILE A 216 -33.49 -0.67 -1.25
C ILE A 216 -33.30 -0.81 -2.77
N ILE A 217 -33.79 0.16 -3.55
CA ILE A 217 -33.63 0.17 -5.02
C ILE A 217 -32.15 0.36 -5.35
N LYS A 218 -31.50 1.33 -4.73
CA LYS A 218 -30.06 1.56 -4.94
C LYS A 218 -29.21 0.38 -4.47
N LYS A 219 -29.56 -0.27 -3.35
CA LYS A 219 -28.91 -1.52 -2.92
C LYS A 219 -29.04 -2.63 -3.94
N GLY A 220 -30.25 -2.82 -4.47
CA GLY A 220 -30.53 -3.79 -5.52
C GLY A 220 -29.67 -3.52 -6.75
N HIS A 221 -29.63 -2.26 -7.21
CA HIS A 221 -28.82 -1.82 -8.34
C HIS A 221 -27.32 -2.11 -8.15
N MET A 222 -26.75 -1.74 -7.00
CA MET A 222 -25.34 -2.01 -6.69
C MET A 222 -25.03 -3.50 -6.73
N LYS A 223 -25.91 -4.35 -6.20
CA LYS A 223 -25.67 -5.79 -6.06
C LYS A 223 -25.96 -6.58 -7.33
N PHE A 224 -26.99 -6.20 -8.09
CA PHE A 224 -27.52 -7.01 -9.19
C PHE A 224 -27.42 -6.36 -10.58
N GLY A 225 -27.09 -5.07 -10.65
CA GLY A 225 -27.10 -4.30 -11.89
C GLY A 225 -28.43 -3.57 -12.12
N SER A 226 -28.60 -2.90 -13.26
CA SER A 226 -29.84 -2.17 -13.58
C SER A 226 -31.06 -3.07 -13.82
N LYS A 227 -30.84 -4.34 -14.15
CA LYS A 227 -31.92 -5.29 -14.50
C LYS A 227 -32.26 -6.17 -13.30
N PHE A 228 -32.98 -5.63 -12.33
CA PHE A 228 -33.45 -6.38 -11.16
C PHE A 228 -34.89 -6.02 -10.79
N GLY A 229 -35.66 -7.02 -10.34
CA GLY A 229 -37.03 -6.83 -9.86
C GLY A 229 -37.08 -6.60 -8.35
N ILE A 230 -38.08 -5.84 -7.90
CA ILE A 230 -38.39 -5.67 -6.48
C ILE A 230 -39.66 -6.46 -6.17
N PHE A 231 -39.54 -7.38 -5.21
CA PHE A 231 -40.67 -8.18 -4.75
C PHE A 231 -41.50 -7.38 -3.75
N LYS A 232 -42.77 -7.11 -4.07
CA LYS A 232 -43.71 -6.48 -3.14
C LYS A 232 -44.47 -7.55 -2.37
N THR A 233 -45.04 -7.19 -1.22
CA THR A 233 -45.79 -8.11 -0.36
C THR A 233 -46.98 -8.75 -1.11
N SER A 234 -47.59 -8.01 -2.04
CA SER A 234 -48.66 -8.53 -2.91
C SER A 234 -48.20 -9.66 -3.84
N ASP A 235 -46.91 -9.75 -4.15
CA ASP A 235 -46.36 -10.70 -5.12
C ASP A 235 -46.20 -12.10 -4.52
N TYR A 236 -46.30 -12.27 -3.19
CA TYR A 236 -46.20 -13.57 -2.52
C TYR A 236 -47.29 -14.56 -2.95
N ASN A 237 -48.42 -14.07 -3.46
CA ASN A 237 -49.52 -14.89 -3.95
C ASN A 237 -49.34 -15.33 -5.42
N LEU A 238 -48.36 -14.78 -6.14
CA LEU A 238 -48.08 -15.11 -7.54
C LEU A 238 -47.24 -16.38 -7.65
N ASP A 239 -47.39 -17.13 -8.75
CA ASP A 239 -46.50 -18.26 -9.06
C ASP A 239 -45.15 -17.82 -9.64
N LEU A 240 -44.21 -18.76 -9.85
CA LEU A 240 -42.86 -18.43 -10.33
C LEU A 240 -42.83 -17.80 -11.72
N GLU A 241 -43.70 -18.21 -12.64
CA GLU A 241 -43.76 -17.69 -14.01
C GLU A 241 -44.39 -16.30 -14.04
N GLU A 242 -45.42 -16.06 -13.23
CA GLU A 242 -46.01 -14.73 -13.02
C GLU A 242 -45.00 -13.73 -12.44
N ARG A 243 -44.15 -14.19 -11.51
CA ARG A 243 -43.09 -13.36 -10.91
C ARG A 243 -41.99 -13.01 -11.92
N LYS A 244 -41.59 -13.94 -12.79
CA LYS A 244 -40.57 -13.71 -13.83
C LYS A 244 -40.99 -12.64 -14.83
N LYS A 245 -42.27 -12.58 -15.21
CA LYS A 245 -42.79 -11.56 -16.13
C LYS A 245 -42.61 -10.13 -15.59
N LYS A 246 -42.78 -9.92 -14.28
CA LYS A 246 -42.60 -8.61 -13.64
C LYS A 246 -41.16 -8.10 -13.61
N ILE A 247 -40.16 -8.97 -13.75
CA ILE A 247 -38.73 -8.56 -13.79
C ILE A 247 -38.40 -7.82 -15.10
N HIS A 248 -39.18 -8.03 -16.16
CA HIS A 248 -38.97 -7.42 -17.48
C HIS A 248 -39.72 -6.09 -17.71
N GLU A 249 -40.51 -5.62 -16.75
CA GLU A 249 -41.35 -4.41 -16.86
C GLU A 249 -40.78 -3.17 -16.13
N LEU A 250 -39.60 -3.29 -15.50
CA LEU A 250 -38.88 -2.21 -14.79
C LEU A 250 -37.54 -1.93 -15.47
#